data_AF-A0A967HZ87-F1
#
_entry.id   AF-A0A967HZ87-F1
#
_cell.length_a   1.000
_cell.length_b   1.000
_cell.length_c   1.000
_cell.angle_alpha   90.00
_cell.angle_beta   90.00
_cell.angle_gamma   90.00
#
_symmetry.space_group_name_H-M   'P 1'
#
loop_
_entity.id
_entity.type
_entity.pdbx_description
1 polymer ?
#
loop_
_entity_poly.entity_id
_entity_poly.type
_entity_poly.pdbx_seq_one_letter_code
_entity_poly.pdbx_strand_id
1 'polypeptide(L)' 'MCLAIPAKIVNVEDGMGTVDMAGVQKKVSLILLEDVQVGDY' A
#
# COMPACT_ATOMS: atom_id res chain seq x y z
N MET A 1 -20.30 5.15 -6.92
CA MET A 1 -19.24 6.17 -6.89
C MET A 1 -18.54 6.02 -5.55
N CYS A 2 -17.25 5.71 -5.51
CA CYS A 2 -16.49 5.52 -4.27
C CYS A 2 -15.40 6.59 -4.18
N LEU A 3 -15.04 7.00 -2.96
CA LEU A 3 -13.90 7.87 -2.68
C LEU A 3 -12.70 7.03 -2.26
N ALA A 4 -11.51 7.41 -2.72
CA ALA A 4 -10.27 6.75 -2.31
C ALA A 4 -10.01 7.00 -0.81
N ILE A 5 -9.52 5.97 -0.12
CA ILE A 5 -9.07 6.05 1.27
C ILE A 5 -7.54 5.93 1.26
N PRO A 6 -6.80 6.83 1.94
CA PRO A 6 -5.35 6.75 2.03
C PRO A 6 -4.90 5.42 2.65
N ALA A 7 -3.86 4.81 2.09
CA ALA A 7 -3.41 3.48 2.47
C ALA A 7 -1.91 3.53 2.80
N LYS A 8 -1.56 3.44 4.08
CA LYS A 8 -0.16 3.53 4.49
C LYS A 8 0.58 2.25 4.13
N ILE A 9 1.74 2.34 3.50
CA ILE A 9 2.60 1.20 3.26
C ILE A 9 3.34 0.85 4.55
N VAL A 10 3.09 -0.35 5.07
CA VAL A 10 3.68 -0.84 6.32
C VAL A 10 4.75 -1.89 6.07
N ASN A 11 4.78 -2.52 4.89
CA ASN A 11 5.84 -3.44 4.49
C ASN A 11 5.97 -3.50 2.96
N VAL A 12 7.17 -3.78 2.45
CA VAL A 12 7.47 -3.94 1.02
C VAL A 12 8.39 -5.16 0.84
N GLU A 13 7.95 -6.13 0.05
CA GLU A 13 8.65 -7.40 -0.20
C GLU A 13 8.49 -7.79 -1.69
N ASP A 14 9.60 -7.86 -2.44
CA ASP A 14 9.66 -8.41 -3.81
C ASP A 14 8.53 -7.96 -4.76
N GLY A 15 8.23 -6.65 -4.81
CA GLY A 15 7.18 -6.08 -5.68
C GLY A 15 5.75 -6.24 -5.14
N MET A 16 5.60 -6.78 -3.94
CA MET A 16 4.36 -6.80 -3.16
C MET A 16 4.49 -5.87 -1.97
N GLY A 17 3.42 -5.13 -1.67
CA GLY A 17 3.32 -4.24 -0.52
C GLY A 17 2.25 -4.71 0.44
N THR A 18 2.45 -4.51 1.73
CA THR A 18 1.35 -4.57 2.70
C THR A 18 0.97 -3.13 3.04
N VAL A 19 -0.31 -2.80 2.84
CA VAL A 19 -0.89 -1.49 3.14
C VAL A 19 -1.87 -1.58 4.29
N ASP A 20 -1.90 -0.57 5.15
CA ASP A 20 -2.88 -0.36 6.20
C ASP A 20 -3.85 0.75 5.81
N MET A 21 -5.13 0.41 5.74
CA MET A 21 -6.23 1.32 5.45
C MET A 21 -7.17 1.34 6.65
N ALA A 22 -7.05 2.37 7.50
CA ALA A 22 -7.86 2.54 8.71
C ALA A 22 -7.86 1.30 9.63
N GLY A 23 -6.70 0.65 9.80
CA GLY A 23 -6.53 -0.55 10.62
C GLY A 23 -6.79 -1.87 9.89
N VAL A 24 -7.17 -1.83 8.61
CA VAL A 24 -7.29 -3.03 7.77
C VAL A 24 -6.02 -3.20 6.95
N GLN A 25 -5.31 -4.31 7.17
CA GLN A 25 -4.11 -4.64 6.42
C GLN A 25 -4.42 -5.49 5.20
N LYS A 26 -3.86 -5.11 4.05
CA LYS A 26 -3.95 -5.90 2.80
C LYS A 26 -2.62 -5.99 2.09
N LYS A 27 -2.36 -7.17 1.52
CA LYS A 27 -1.29 -7.35 0.54
C LYS A 27 -1.78 -6.91 -0.84
N VAL A 28 -1.00 -6.06 -1.50
CA VAL A 28 -1.27 -5.50 -2.81
C VAL A 28 -0.01 -5.60 -3.68
N SER A 29 -0.19 -5.70 -4.99
CA SER A 29 0.94 -5.63 -5.91
C SER A 29 1.35 -4.18 -6.11
N LEU A 30 2.65 -3.91 -6.02
CA LEU A 30 3.23 -2.58 -6.25
C LEU A 30 3.74 -2.42 -7.68
N ILE A 31 3.47 -3.37 -8.59
CA ILE A 31 4.01 -3.39 -9.96
C ILE A 31 3.66 -2.16 -10.80
N LEU A 32 2.61 -1.42 -10.41
CA LEU A 32 2.15 -0.21 -11.09
C LEU A 32 2.72 1.08 -10.50
N LEU A 33 3.52 1.00 -9.44
CA LEU A 33 4.08 2.13 -8.72
C LEU A 33 5.62 2.01 -8.69
N GLU A 34 6.30 3.11 -8.93
CA GLU A 34 7.76 3.22 -8.90
C GLU A 34 8.20 3.85 -7.57
N ASP A 35 9.40 3.50 -7.08
CA ASP A 35 10.03 4.09 -5.88
C ASP A 35 9.20 4.01 -4.58
N VAL A 36 8.40 2.96 -4.43
CA VAL A 36 7.55 2.76 -3.26
C VAL A 36 8.36 2.45 -1.99
N GLN A 37 8.11 3.19 -0.91
CA GLN A 37 8.77 2.99 0.39
C GLN A 37 7.79 2.77 1.54
N VAL A 38 8.29 2.13 2.60
CA VAL A 38 7.53 1.98 3.86
C VAL A 38 7.31 3.36 4.47
N GLY A 39 6.04 3.72 4.69
CA GLY A 39 5.65 5.04 5.19
C GLY A 39 4.80 5.87 4.22
N ASP A 40 4.86 5.55 2.92
CA ASP A 40 4.09 6.23 1.88
C ASP A 40 2.58 5.93 1.94
N TYR A 41 1.76 6.76 1.29
CA TYR A 41 0.29 6.72 1.31
C TYR A 41 -0.34 6.81 -0.08
#